data_AF-A0A4R9PZ99-F1
#
_entry.id   AF-A0A4R9PZ99-F1
#
_cell.length_a   1.000
_cell.length_b   1.000
_cell.length_c   1.000
_cell.angle_alpha   90.00
_cell.angle_beta   90.00
_cell.angle_gamma   90.00
#
_symmetry.space_group_name_H-M   'P 1'
#
loop_
_entity.id
_entity.type
_entity.pdbx_description
1 polymer ?
#
loop_
_entity_poly.entity_id
_entity_poly.type
_entity_poly.pdbx_seq_one_letter_code
_entity_poly.pdbx_strand_id
1 'polypeptide(L)'
;ASRSVARLMAELPEIGILSNKAIAKLAGLAPIANDSGKRSGRRPVRGGRAGPRSLLFLIARIVAKYDPHLAAFHQRLQPAGKEKMVIRIALARKLLVILNAKARDARSEFANAT
;
A
#
# COMPACT_ATOMS: atom_id res chain seq x y z
N ALA A 1 17.21 3.26 5.82
CA ALA A 1 15.84 3.71 5.48
C ALA A 1 15.81 4.79 4.38
N SER A 2 16.74 5.74 4.38
CA SER A 2 16.71 6.96 3.54
C SER A 2 16.60 6.71 2.03
N ARG A 3 17.33 5.73 1.48
CA ARG A 3 17.27 5.39 0.04
C ARG A 3 15.88 4.91 -0.40
N SER A 4 15.22 4.09 0.41
CA SER A 4 13.87 3.56 0.10
C SER A 4 12.82 4.66 0.15
N VAL A 5 12.96 5.60 1.10
CA VAL A 5 12.06 6.76 1.21
C VAL A 5 12.24 7.69 0.02
N ALA A 6 13.49 8.06 -0.32
CA ALA A 6 13.79 8.90 -1.47
C ALA A 6 13.25 8.29 -2.78
N ARG A 7 13.45 6.98 -2.96
CA ARG A 7 12.91 6.27 -4.12
C ARG A 7 11.38 6.26 -4.15
N LEU A 8 10.72 6.03 -3.02
CA LEU A 8 9.27 6.08 -2.96
C LEU A 8 8.74 7.47 -3.30
N MET A 9 9.37 8.54 -2.78
CA MET A 9 9.00 9.92 -3.10
C MET A 9 9.22 10.27 -4.58
N ALA A 10 10.32 9.81 -5.16
CA ALA A 10 10.61 10.03 -6.59
C ALA A 10 9.64 9.28 -7.50
N GLU A 11 9.26 8.05 -7.15
CA GLU A 11 8.36 7.22 -7.97
C GLU A 11 6.86 7.44 -7.65
N LEU A 12 6.51 8.08 -6.53
CA LEU A 12 5.15 8.46 -6.11
C LEU A 12 5.14 9.90 -5.53
N PRO A 13 5.40 10.93 -6.34
CA PRO A 13 5.36 12.33 -5.89
C PRO A 13 3.98 12.77 -5.41
N GLU A 14 2.92 12.07 -5.83
CA GLU A 14 1.53 12.36 -5.48
C GLU A 14 1.12 11.89 -4.07
N ILE A 15 2.05 11.28 -3.32
CA ILE A 15 1.82 10.85 -1.94
C ILE A 15 1.50 12.06 -1.04
N GLY A 16 0.47 11.89 -0.21
CA GLY A 16 -0.09 12.95 0.62
C GLY A 16 -1.11 13.85 -0.09
N ILE A 17 -1.17 13.80 -1.42
CA ILE A 17 -2.08 14.62 -2.24
C ILE A 17 -3.30 13.80 -2.68
N LEU A 18 -3.05 12.61 -3.22
CA LEU A 18 -4.13 11.76 -3.73
C LEU A 18 -4.89 11.03 -2.62
N SER A 19 -6.15 10.68 -2.92
CA SER A 19 -6.95 9.83 -2.05
C SER A 19 -6.32 8.44 -1.90
N ASN A 20 -6.61 7.77 -0.78
CA ASN A 20 -6.12 6.43 -0.47
C ASN A 20 -6.45 5.39 -1.56
N LYS A 21 -7.59 5.54 -2.24
CA LYS A 21 -7.99 4.67 -3.35
C LYS A 21 -7.16 4.95 -4.61
N ALA A 22 -6.98 6.23 -4.95
CA ALA A 22 -6.23 6.65 -6.13
C ALA A 22 -4.74 6.28 -6.02
N ILE A 23 -4.10 6.57 -4.88
CA ILE A 23 -2.68 6.26 -4.69
C ILE A 23 -2.41 4.75 -4.69
N ALA A 24 -3.31 3.94 -4.09
CA ALA A 24 -3.18 2.49 -4.10
C ALA A 24 -3.37 1.90 -5.51
N LYS A 25 -4.25 2.50 -6.32
CA LYS A 25 -4.41 2.13 -7.73
C LYS A 25 -3.19 2.51 -8.56
N LEU A 26 -2.66 3.72 -8.36
CA LEU A 26 -1.46 4.23 -9.03
C LEU A 26 -0.24 3.37 -8.71
N ALA A 27 -0.07 2.97 -7.45
CA ALA A 27 1.00 2.06 -7.02
C ALA A 27 0.76 0.59 -7.41
N GLY A 28 -0.33 0.25 -8.11
CA GLY A 28 -0.63 -1.13 -8.52
C GLY A 28 -0.96 -2.08 -7.36
N LEU A 29 -1.43 -1.57 -6.22
CA LEU A 29 -1.77 -2.34 -5.01
C LEU A 29 -3.29 -2.51 -4.81
N ALA A 30 -4.11 -1.82 -5.60
CA ALA A 30 -5.56 -1.94 -5.53
C ALA A 30 -6.05 -3.24 -6.23
N PRO A 31 -6.85 -4.09 -5.55
CA PRO A 31 -7.53 -5.21 -6.18
C PRO A 31 -8.50 -4.71 -7.26
N ILE A 32 -8.50 -5.34 -8.42
CA ILE A 32 -9.33 -4.94 -9.56
C ILE A 32 -10.42 -5.97 -9.79
N ALA A 33 -11.65 -5.51 -9.99
CA ALA A 33 -12.77 -6.38 -10.33
C ALA A 33 -12.47 -7.16 -11.61
N ASN A 34 -12.79 -8.45 -11.58
CA ASN A 34 -12.69 -9.36 -12.72
C ASN A 34 -14.01 -10.14 -12.81
N ASP A 35 -15.09 -9.36 -12.84
CA ASP A 35 -16.45 -9.83 -12.77
C ASP A 35 -17.09 -9.65 -14.16
N SER A 36 -17.99 -10.55 -14.56
CA SER A 36 -18.71 -10.46 -15.84
C SER A 36 -20.07 -11.14 -15.71
N GLY A 37 -21.16 -10.42 -16.00
CA GLY A 37 -22.52 -10.93 -15.80
C GLY A 37 -22.70 -11.48 -14.39
N LYS A 38 -23.07 -12.77 -14.28
CA LYS A 38 -23.23 -13.48 -12.99
C LYS A 38 -21.91 -14.02 -12.41
N ARG A 39 -20.79 -13.92 -13.12
CA ARG A 39 -19.48 -14.43 -12.68
C ARG A 39 -18.79 -13.38 -11.80
N SER A 40 -18.50 -13.76 -10.55
CA SER A 40 -17.58 -13.02 -9.66
C SER A 40 -16.22 -13.71 -9.66
N GLY A 41 -15.19 -13.05 -10.17
CA GLY A 41 -13.85 -13.62 -10.31
C GLY A 41 -12.91 -13.27 -9.16
N ARG A 42 -11.75 -13.92 -9.12
CA ARG A 42 -10.62 -13.48 -8.28
C ARG A 42 -10.24 -12.06 -8.67
N ARG A 43 -9.94 -11.21 -7.68
CA ARG A 43 -9.57 -9.79 -7.87
C ARG A 43 -8.05 -9.60 -7.78
N PRO A 44 -7.29 -9.79 -8.88
CA PRO A 44 -5.85 -9.58 -8.87
C PRO A 44 -5.51 -8.09 -8.78
N VAL A 45 -4.27 -7.82 -8.38
CA VAL A 45 -3.63 -6.53 -8.64
C VAL A 45 -2.99 -6.57 -10.02
N ARG A 46 -3.16 -5.51 -10.81
CA ARG A 46 -2.57 -5.36 -12.15
C ARG A 46 -2.38 -3.89 -12.50
N GLY A 47 -1.45 -3.60 -13.41
CA GLY A 47 -1.10 -2.24 -13.82
C GLY A 47 -0.40 -1.43 -12.72
N GLY A 48 -0.49 -0.10 -12.82
CA GLY A 48 0.17 0.84 -11.92
C GLY A 48 1.69 0.87 -12.07
N ARG A 49 2.37 1.62 -11.19
CA ARG A 49 3.82 1.74 -11.16
C ARG A 49 4.44 0.51 -10.51
N ALA A 50 5.25 -0.23 -11.27
CA ALA A 50 5.86 -1.48 -10.83
C ALA A 50 6.93 -1.28 -9.74
N GLY A 51 7.70 -0.19 -9.83
CA GLY A 51 8.75 0.14 -8.87
C GLY A 51 8.22 0.28 -7.43
N PRO A 52 7.22 1.15 -7.17
CA PRO A 52 6.67 1.30 -5.83
C PRO A 52 5.99 0.03 -5.32
N ARG A 53 5.31 -0.71 -6.19
CA ARG A 53 4.70 -2.00 -5.84
C ARG A 53 5.74 -2.99 -5.33
N SER A 54 6.83 -3.18 -6.08
CA SER A 54 7.90 -4.12 -5.71
C SER A 54 8.60 -3.69 -4.42
N LEU A 55 8.88 -2.38 -4.29
CA LEU A 55 9.48 -1.81 -3.09
C LEU A 55 8.60 -2.03 -1.85
N LEU A 56 7.31 -1.66 -1.93
CA LEU A 56 6.36 -1.81 -0.84
C LEU A 56 6.09 -3.28 -0.51
N PHE A 57 6.07 -4.18 -1.50
CA PHE A 57 5.93 -5.62 -1.27
C PHE A 57 7.08 -6.18 -0.43
N LEU A 58 8.32 -5.77 -0.72
CA LEU A 58 9.49 -6.18 0.05
C LEU A 58 9.43 -5.62 1.48
N ILE A 59 9.19 -4.32 1.61
CA ILE A 59 9.15 -3.61 2.90
C ILE A 59 8.01 -4.13 3.78
N ALA A 60 6.84 -4.43 3.21
CA ALA A 60 5.67 -4.91 3.95
C ALA A 60 5.96 -6.15 4.82
N ARG A 61 6.83 -7.06 4.34
CA ARG A 61 7.25 -8.23 5.13
C ARG A 61 8.06 -7.82 6.37
N ILE A 62 8.98 -6.87 6.20
CA ILE A 62 9.85 -6.38 7.28
C ILE A 62 8.98 -5.63 8.29
N VAL A 63 8.12 -4.72 7.83
CA VAL A 63 7.29 -3.92 8.72
C VAL A 63 6.32 -4.80 9.51
N ALA A 64 5.74 -5.85 8.92
CA ALA A 64 4.89 -6.79 9.67
C ALA A 64 5.62 -7.55 10.79
N LYS A 65 6.96 -7.56 10.82
CA LYS A 65 7.76 -8.14 11.91
C LYS A 65 7.98 -7.16 13.06
N TYR A 66 8.13 -5.86 12.76
CA TYR A 66 8.55 -4.85 13.73
C TYR A 66 7.42 -3.91 14.18
N ASP A 67 6.36 -3.76 13.38
CA ASP A 67 5.21 -2.93 13.69
C ASP A 67 4.06 -3.79 14.24
N PRO A 68 3.65 -3.60 15.51
CA PRO A 68 2.59 -4.41 16.12
C PRO A 68 1.23 -4.32 15.39
N HIS A 69 0.89 -3.16 14.82
CA HIS A 69 -0.40 -2.97 14.14
C HIS A 69 -0.48 -3.72 12.81
N LEU A 70 0.64 -3.80 12.08
CA LEU A 70 0.76 -4.57 10.84
C LEU A 70 0.99 -6.05 11.11
N ALA A 71 1.68 -6.40 12.21
CA ALA A 71 1.77 -7.78 12.69
C ALA A 71 0.37 -8.35 13.02
N ALA A 72 -0.44 -7.62 13.79
CA ALA A 72 -1.81 -8.00 14.10
C ALA A 72 -2.68 -8.14 12.83
N PHE A 73 -2.50 -7.24 11.86
CA PHE A 73 -3.20 -7.34 10.57
C PHE A 73 -2.78 -8.59 9.78
N HIS A 74 -1.49 -8.91 9.75
CA HIS A 74 -0.97 -10.15 9.15
C HIS A 74 -1.56 -11.38 9.84
N GLN A 75 -1.49 -11.43 11.17
CA GLN A 75 -2.00 -12.52 12.00
C GLN A 75 -3.51 -12.71 11.88
N ARG A 76 -4.28 -11.67 11.55
CA ARG A 76 -5.72 -11.81 11.27
C ARG A 76 -6.01 -12.42 9.90
N LEU A 77 -5.18 -12.14 8.90
CA LEU A 77 -5.40 -12.65 7.53
C LEU A 77 -4.93 -14.09 7.35
N GLN A 78 -3.92 -14.53 8.11
CA GLN A 78 -3.38 -15.89 8.06
C GLN A 78 -4.42 -16.98 8.42
N PRO A 79 -5.14 -16.93 9.56
CA PRO A 79 -6.16 -17.91 9.93
C PRO A 79 -7.41 -17.79 9.05
N ALA A 80 -7.66 -16.64 8.42
CA ALA A 80 -8.71 -16.46 7.43
C ALA A 80 -8.42 -17.15 6.08
N GLY A 81 -7.41 -18.02 6.02
CA GLY A 81 -7.07 -18.85 4.86
C GLY A 81 -6.56 -18.07 3.66
N LYS A 82 -6.09 -16.82 3.84
CA LYS A 82 -5.60 -16.00 2.72
C LYS A 82 -4.22 -16.49 2.25
N GLU A 83 -4.03 -16.55 0.94
CA GLU A 83 -2.73 -16.86 0.34
C GLU A 83 -1.64 -15.88 0.82
N LYS A 84 -0.43 -16.38 1.06
CA LYS A 84 0.72 -15.58 1.53
C LYS A 84 0.98 -14.34 0.66
N MET A 85 0.81 -14.47 -0.66
CA MET A 85 1.01 -13.36 -1.60
C MET A 85 -0.07 -12.28 -1.46
N VAL A 86 -1.33 -12.69 -1.25
CA VAL A 86 -2.46 -11.77 -1.00
C VAL A 86 -2.25 -11.01 0.31
N ILE A 87 -1.80 -11.71 1.37
CA ILE A 87 -1.50 -11.09 2.65
C ILE A 87 -0.41 -10.01 2.49
N ARG A 88 0.67 -10.31 1.77
CA ARG A 88 1.77 -9.36 1.57
C ARG A 88 1.34 -8.14 0.74
N ILE A 89 0.52 -8.32 -0.29
CA ILE A 89 -0.06 -7.20 -1.05
C ILE A 89 -1.01 -6.37 -0.19
N ALA A 90 -1.82 -7.01 0.67
CA ALA A 90 -2.71 -6.30 1.58
C ALA A 90 -1.91 -5.47 2.61
N LEU A 91 -0.82 -6.01 3.14
CA LEU A 91 0.12 -5.28 4.02
C LEU A 91 0.77 -4.11 3.29
N ALA A 92 1.27 -4.32 2.07
CA ALA A 92 1.86 -3.25 1.24
C ALA A 92 0.86 -2.12 0.99
N ARG A 93 -0.40 -2.45 0.68
CA ARG A 93 -1.47 -1.46 0.53
C ARG A 93 -1.75 -0.71 1.83
N LYS A 94 -1.82 -1.42 2.97
CA LYS A 94 -2.06 -0.81 4.28
C LYS A 94 -0.92 0.14 4.68
N LEU A 95 0.33 -0.28 4.44
CA LEU A 95 1.52 0.56 4.63
C LEU A 95 1.46 1.82 3.77
N LEU A 96 1.15 1.71 2.47
CA LEU A 96 1.03 2.87 1.59
C LEU A 96 -0.05 3.86 2.07
N VAL A 97 -1.18 3.37 2.58
CA VAL A 97 -2.24 4.22 3.13
C VAL A 97 -1.76 4.98 4.36
N ILE A 98 -0.99 4.34 5.24
CA ILE A 98 -0.39 5.00 6.41
C ILE A 98 0.60 6.07 5.96
N LEU A 99 1.48 5.75 5.01
CA LEU A 99 2.45 6.71 4.47
C LEU A 99 1.76 7.90 3.78
N ASN A 100 0.65 7.65 3.08
CA ASN A 100 -0.14 8.69 2.42
C ASN A 100 -0.81 9.62 3.44
N ALA A 101 -1.28 9.10 4.57
CA ALA A 101 -1.81 9.94 5.65
C ALA A 101 -0.69 10.80 6.27
N LYS A 102 0.42 10.19 6.67
CA LYS A 102 1.57 10.91 7.25
C LYS A 102 2.11 12.00 6.33
N ALA A 103 2.19 11.74 5.02
CA ALA A 103 2.62 12.73 4.04
C ALA A 103 1.62 13.89 3.89
N ARG A 104 0.32 13.64 4.06
CA ARG A 104 -0.72 14.67 4.05
C ARG A 104 -0.63 15.55 5.31
N ASP A 105 -0.48 14.92 6.47
CA ASP A 105 -0.40 15.62 7.75
C ASP A 105 0.85 16.51 7.77
N ALA A 106 2.01 15.98 7.39
CA ALA A 106 3.25 16.74 7.28
C ALA A 106 3.09 17.97 6.34
N ARG A 107 2.48 17.79 5.15
CA ARG A 107 2.21 18.92 4.24
C ARG A 107 1.30 19.98 4.86
N SER A 108 0.31 19.56 5.66
CA SER A 108 -0.63 20.48 6.33
C SER A 108 0.07 21.25 7.44
N GLU A 109 0.92 20.58 8.23
CA GLU A 109 1.78 21.22 9.24
C GLU A 109 2.71 22.26 8.61
N PHE A 110 3.38 21.94 7.50
CA PHE A 110 4.24 22.89 6.78
C PHE A 110 3.46 24.10 6.24
N ALA A 111 2.26 23.88 5.72
CA ALA A 111 1.40 24.97 5.22
C ALA A 111 0.89 25.87 6.34
N ASN A 112 0.69 25.35 7.56
CA ASN A 112 0.27 26.14 8.72
C ASN A 112 1.44 26.89 9.39
N ALA A 113 2.67 26.41 9.18
CA ALA A 113 3.88 27.02 9.73
C ALA A 113 4.48 28.12 8.84
N THR A 114 4.00 28.22 7.59
CA THR A 114 4.39 29.25 6.60
C THR A 114 3.29 30.27 6.47
#